data_AF-E1VIC0-F1
#
_entry.id   AF-E1VIC0-F1
#
_cell.length_a   1.000
_cell.length_b   1.000
_cell.length_c   1.000
_cell.angle_alpha   90.00
_cell.angle_beta   90.00
_cell.angle_gamma   90.00
#
_symmetry.space_group_name_H-M   'P 1'
#
loop_
_entity.id
_entity.type
_entity.pdbx_description
1 polymer ?
#
loop_
_entity_poly.entity_id
_entity_poly.type
_entity_poly.pdbx_seq_one_letter_code
_entity_poly.pdbx_strand_id
1 'polypeptide(L)'
;MIVSAKNMSIQKVYSQKRHGRVLRSAVVSAAAMLTLGTVTLTMSEASFAQAQSTPGMHVAAVEAGKSVTEATKPSIKDAAKYATTSITVAGLVETPLVLDVAALGKFPVQQIGDVQLICQSGADRGKLDGITGTRLRDILEKAKIKAPAHNDVKKMVIVATASDGYKAVFSWNELFNSPIGDGVVVFYAKGGLPLEESEGRIAMVSTQDTRTGPRHVRWLQRIDVIKVGETKI
;
A
#
# COMPACT_ATOMS: atom_id res chain seq x y z
N MET A 1 -20.52 60.74 7.59
CA MET A 1 -21.63 59.79 7.88
C MET A 1 -21.36 58.50 7.12
N ILE A 2 -21.50 57.34 7.75
CA ILE A 2 -21.35 56.00 7.16
C ILE A 2 -22.58 55.19 7.60
N VAL A 3 -23.26 54.47 6.69
CA VAL A 3 -24.48 53.72 7.00
C VAL A 3 -24.60 52.42 6.17
N SER A 4 -24.62 51.27 6.87
CA SER A 4 -25.22 49.95 6.51
C SER A 4 -24.81 49.20 5.21
N ALA A 5 -24.92 47.87 5.07
CA ALA A 5 -25.41 46.78 5.94
C ALA A 5 -24.64 45.46 5.61
N LYS A 6 -24.08 44.71 6.60
CA LYS A 6 -24.57 43.44 7.22
C LYS A 6 -24.85 42.21 6.33
N ASN A 7 -24.05 41.15 6.56
CA ASN A 7 -24.38 39.70 6.73
C ASN A 7 -23.04 39.00 7.10
N MET A 8 -22.78 38.31 8.23
CA MET A 8 -23.52 37.30 9.03
C MET A 8 -23.88 36.07 8.17
N SER A 9 -23.51 34.81 8.42
CA SER A 9 -22.88 34.10 9.57
C SER A 9 -22.14 32.83 9.03
N ILE A 10 -21.40 31.96 9.74
CA ILE A 10 -21.00 31.80 11.16
C ILE A 10 -19.70 30.94 11.22
N GLN A 11 -18.93 30.95 12.31
CA GLN A 11 -17.87 29.95 12.61
C GLN A 11 -18.01 29.53 14.09
N LYS A 12 -18.24 28.23 14.36
CA LYS A 12 -18.36 27.69 15.73
C LYS A 12 -16.97 27.41 16.32
N VAL A 13 -16.42 28.37 17.06
CA VAL A 13 -15.22 28.14 17.88
C VAL A 13 -15.61 27.36 19.13
N TYR A 14 -15.04 26.17 19.31
CA TYR A 14 -15.30 25.32 20.48
C TYR A 14 -14.52 25.86 21.69
N SER A 15 -15.22 26.11 22.80
CA SER A 15 -14.64 26.60 24.05
C SER A 15 -13.91 25.49 24.78
N GLN A 16 -12.66 25.72 25.19
CA GLN A 16 -11.94 24.89 26.16
C GLN A 16 -11.48 25.74 27.34
N LYS A 17 -11.90 25.33 28.54
CA LYS A 17 -11.71 26.07 29.80
C LYS A 17 -10.23 26.07 30.20
N ARG A 18 -9.60 27.24 30.20
CA ARG A 18 -8.30 27.44 30.85
C ARG A 18 -8.51 27.62 32.36
N HIS A 19 -7.97 26.73 33.18
CA HIS A 19 -7.66 27.06 34.57
C HIS A 19 -6.31 27.79 34.61
N GLY A 20 -6.23 28.85 35.41
CA GLY A 20 -5.18 29.86 35.26
C GLY A 20 -3.84 29.49 35.91
N ARG A 21 -2.77 29.96 35.26
CA ARG A 21 -1.62 30.54 35.98
C ARG A 21 -1.03 31.65 35.13
N VAL A 22 -1.04 32.87 35.68
CA VAL A 22 -0.34 34.02 35.09
C VAL A 22 1.14 33.90 35.46
N LEU A 23 2.05 34.06 34.49
CA LEU A 23 3.37 34.62 34.75
C LEU A 23 3.89 35.37 33.52
N ARG A 24 4.88 36.23 33.73
CA ARG A 24 5.22 37.37 32.88
C ARG A 24 6.15 37.03 31.72
N SER A 25 6.16 37.95 30.75
CA SER A 25 7.09 38.07 29.63
C SER A 25 8.57 38.01 30.00
N ALA A 26 9.37 37.34 29.17
CA ALA A 26 10.77 37.65 28.97
C ALA A 26 11.16 37.39 27.50
N VAL A 27 11.59 38.44 26.80
CA VAL A 27 12.29 38.32 25.52
C VAL A 27 13.77 38.13 25.84
N VAL A 28 14.38 37.05 25.35
CA VAL A 28 15.85 36.87 25.41
C VAL A 28 16.32 36.39 24.04
N SER A 29 17.03 37.27 23.33
CA SER A 29 17.82 36.90 22.16
C SER A 29 19.05 36.11 22.61
N ALA A 30 19.38 35.03 21.90
CA ALA A 30 20.70 34.42 21.96
C ALA A 30 21.08 33.93 20.55
N ALA A 31 22.04 34.62 19.94
CA ALA A 31 22.69 34.13 18.72
C ALA A 31 23.77 33.12 19.11
N ALA A 32 23.87 32.02 18.34
CA ALA A 32 24.98 31.08 18.44
C ALA A 32 25.54 30.82 17.05
N MET A 33 26.78 31.29 16.82
CA MET A 33 27.58 30.85 15.68
C MET A 33 27.87 29.35 15.83
N LEU A 34 27.81 28.61 14.73
CA LEU A 34 28.39 27.28 14.63
C LEU A 34 29.36 27.25 13.46
N THR A 35 30.59 26.88 13.77
CA THR A 35 31.75 26.91 12.89
C THR A 35 31.73 25.75 11.89
N LEU A 36 32.08 26.04 10.64
CA LEU A 36 32.31 25.01 9.61
C LEU A 36 33.64 24.30 9.89
N GLY A 37 33.57 23.12 10.50
CA GLY A 37 34.72 22.21 10.60
C GLY A 37 34.87 21.40 9.31
N THR A 38 35.98 21.61 8.60
CA THR A 38 36.36 20.80 7.43
C THR A 38 36.79 19.40 7.87
N VAL A 39 36.08 18.37 7.42
CA VAL A 39 36.47 16.96 7.60
C VAL A 39 37.28 16.52 6.37
N THR A 40 38.56 16.24 6.57
CA THR A 40 39.41 15.54 5.59
C THR A 40 39.16 14.04 5.67
N LEU A 41 38.63 13.43 4.60
CA LEU A 41 38.62 11.97 4.46
C LEU A 41 40.03 11.47 4.14
N THR A 42 40.60 10.62 5.00
CA THR A 42 41.68 9.72 4.63
C THR A 42 41.08 8.37 4.22
N MET A 43 41.43 7.90 3.02
CA MET A 43 41.06 6.54 2.60
C MET A 43 41.99 5.54 3.29
N SER A 44 41.43 4.42 3.76
CA SER A 44 42.17 3.28 4.27
C SER A 44 41.76 2.02 3.51
N GLU A 45 42.69 1.11 3.33
CA GLU A 45 42.71 0.18 2.20
C GLU A 45 41.79 -1.04 2.37
N ALA A 46 41.33 -1.59 1.24
CA ALA A 46 40.63 -2.86 1.21
C ALA A 46 41.62 -4.02 1.41
N SER A 47 41.35 -4.88 2.39
CA SER A 47 42.10 -6.14 2.57
C SER A 47 41.33 -7.31 1.96
N PHE A 48 41.94 -7.95 0.96
CA PHE A 48 41.46 -9.19 0.35
C PHE A 48 41.77 -10.38 1.27
N ALA A 49 40.75 -11.10 1.74
CA ALA A 49 40.94 -12.37 2.44
C ALA A 49 40.92 -13.55 1.44
N GLN A 50 42.07 -14.21 1.28
CA GLN A 50 42.18 -15.43 0.46
C GLN A 50 41.46 -16.61 1.12
N ALA A 51 40.55 -17.26 0.37
CA ALA A 51 40.08 -18.59 0.70
C ALA A 51 41.07 -19.65 0.18
N GLN A 52 41.62 -20.46 1.07
CA GLN A 52 42.48 -21.59 0.71
C GLN A 52 41.64 -22.83 0.38
N SER A 53 42.06 -23.60 -0.61
CA SER A 53 41.46 -24.87 -1.00
C SER A 53 42.27 -26.06 -0.47
N THR A 54 41.57 -27.15 -0.16
CA THR A 54 42.19 -28.47 0.05
C THR A 54 41.23 -29.55 -0.49
N PRO A 55 41.70 -30.58 -1.22
CA PRO A 55 40.81 -31.47 -1.97
C PRO A 55 40.60 -32.86 -1.35
N GLY A 56 39.48 -33.50 -1.72
CA GLY A 56 39.35 -34.96 -1.82
C GLY A 56 38.59 -35.68 -0.70
N MET A 57 37.40 -36.22 -1.03
CA MET A 57 37.24 -37.65 -1.32
C MET A 57 35.81 -37.93 -1.85
N HIS A 58 35.67 -38.84 -2.81
CA HIS A 58 34.38 -39.18 -3.46
C HIS A 58 33.50 -40.11 -2.61
N VAL A 59 32.17 -39.96 -2.68
CA VAL A 59 31.25 -41.09 -2.96
C VAL A 59 29.85 -40.66 -3.44
N ALA A 60 29.27 -41.53 -4.27
CA ALA A 60 27.85 -41.76 -4.55
C ALA A 60 26.98 -40.60 -5.13
N ALA A 61 26.60 -40.77 -6.40
CA ALA A 61 25.41 -40.16 -6.95
C ALA A 61 24.14 -40.80 -6.35
N VAL A 62 23.10 -39.99 -6.12
CA VAL A 62 21.74 -40.46 -5.81
C VAL A 62 20.77 -39.74 -6.75
N GLU A 63 19.96 -40.50 -7.48
CA GLU A 63 19.00 -39.95 -8.44
C GLU A 63 17.74 -39.34 -7.78
N ALA A 64 17.19 -38.34 -8.47
CA ALA A 64 15.75 -38.09 -8.61
C ALA A 64 14.85 -38.12 -7.34
N GLY A 65 15.06 -37.17 -6.43
CA GLY A 65 14.09 -36.82 -5.37
C GLY A 65 13.13 -35.69 -5.77
N LYS A 66 12.14 -35.99 -6.63
CA LYS A 66 10.92 -35.21 -6.96
C LYS A 66 10.88 -33.73 -6.51
N SER A 67 11.07 -32.80 -7.47
CA SER A 67 10.91 -31.36 -7.24
C SER A 67 9.54 -31.04 -6.63
N VAL A 68 9.54 -30.29 -5.53
CA VAL A 68 8.33 -29.63 -5.03
C VAL A 68 7.92 -28.62 -6.10
N THR A 69 6.69 -28.73 -6.59
CA THR A 69 6.21 -27.91 -7.70
C THR A 69 6.16 -26.44 -7.31
N GLU A 70 7.13 -25.67 -7.80
CA GLU A 70 7.04 -24.21 -7.85
C GLU A 70 5.75 -23.85 -8.61
N ALA A 71 4.86 -23.08 -7.96
CA ALA A 71 3.58 -22.74 -8.54
C ALA A 71 3.81 -21.89 -9.80
N THR A 72 3.55 -22.47 -10.98
CA THR A 72 3.82 -21.84 -12.27
C THR A 72 3.16 -20.47 -12.35
N LYS A 73 3.98 -19.42 -12.33
CA LYS A 73 3.49 -18.04 -12.41
C LYS A 73 2.66 -17.88 -13.70
N PRO A 74 1.40 -17.40 -13.62
CA PRO A 74 0.51 -17.33 -14.77
C PRO A 74 1.14 -16.52 -15.90
N SER A 75 1.10 -17.08 -17.11
CA SER A 75 1.67 -16.48 -18.30
C SER A 75 0.73 -15.41 -18.86
N ILE A 76 1.28 -14.35 -19.47
CA ILE A 76 0.47 -13.31 -20.12
C ILE A 76 -0.36 -13.89 -21.29
N LYS A 77 0.02 -15.05 -21.85
CA LYS A 77 -0.72 -15.71 -22.93
C LYS A 77 -2.08 -16.25 -22.46
N ASP A 78 -2.24 -16.50 -21.16
CA ASP A 78 -3.46 -17.03 -20.56
C ASP A 78 -4.33 -15.93 -19.93
N ALA A 79 -3.95 -14.65 -20.09
CA ALA A 79 -4.54 -13.53 -19.35
C ALA A 79 -6.07 -13.40 -19.50
N ALA A 80 -6.62 -13.70 -20.68
CA ALA A 80 -8.06 -13.68 -20.94
C ALA A 80 -8.86 -14.62 -20.01
N LYS A 81 -8.25 -15.74 -19.56
CA LYS A 81 -8.86 -16.68 -18.60
C LYS A 81 -9.01 -16.08 -17.20
N TYR A 82 -8.12 -15.16 -16.83
CA TYR A 82 -8.06 -14.54 -15.52
C TYR A 82 -8.71 -13.14 -15.50
N ALA A 83 -8.93 -12.52 -16.66
CA ALA A 83 -9.47 -11.16 -16.78
C ALA A 83 -10.77 -10.94 -15.97
N THR A 84 -10.68 -10.11 -14.93
CA THR A 84 -11.82 -9.67 -14.12
C THR A 84 -12.43 -8.38 -14.67
N THR A 85 -13.75 -8.22 -14.50
CA THR A 85 -14.52 -7.01 -14.85
C THR A 85 -15.20 -6.34 -13.65
N SER A 86 -15.26 -7.04 -12.52
CA SER A 86 -15.75 -6.55 -11.24
C SER A 86 -14.98 -7.16 -10.07
N ILE A 87 -15.06 -6.52 -8.92
CA ILE A 87 -14.51 -7.00 -7.65
C ILE A 87 -15.61 -7.20 -6.61
N THR A 88 -15.42 -8.17 -5.71
CA THR A 88 -16.28 -8.39 -4.53
C THR A 88 -15.57 -7.92 -3.25
N VAL A 89 -16.25 -7.13 -2.42
CA VAL A 89 -15.78 -6.74 -1.07
C VAL A 89 -16.64 -7.46 -0.03
N ALA A 90 -16.01 -8.24 0.85
CA ALA A 90 -16.71 -9.17 1.73
C ALA A 90 -15.94 -9.46 3.04
N GLY A 91 -16.40 -10.48 3.79
CA GLY A 91 -15.88 -10.83 5.10
C GLY A 91 -16.53 -10.01 6.22
N LEU A 92 -15.72 -9.49 7.14
CA LEU A 92 -16.12 -8.68 8.29
C LEU A 92 -16.50 -7.25 7.90
N VAL A 93 -17.53 -7.11 7.06
CA VAL A 93 -18.11 -5.83 6.63
C VAL A 93 -19.62 -5.80 6.86
N GLU A 94 -20.20 -4.63 7.12
CA GLU A 94 -21.66 -4.46 7.25
C GLU A 94 -22.37 -4.60 5.91
N THR A 95 -21.80 -3.97 4.87
CA THR A 95 -22.35 -3.91 3.53
C THR A 95 -21.36 -4.53 2.54
N PRO A 96 -21.49 -5.83 2.21
CA PRO A 96 -20.75 -6.44 1.12
C PRO A 96 -21.03 -5.68 -0.19
N LEU A 97 -20.00 -5.50 -1.02
CA LEU A 97 -20.09 -4.75 -2.27
C LEU A 97 -19.71 -5.65 -3.46
N VAL A 98 -20.32 -5.41 -4.60
CA VAL A 98 -19.84 -5.86 -5.92
C VAL A 98 -19.67 -4.62 -6.78
N LEU A 99 -18.45 -4.36 -7.24
CA LEU A 99 -18.07 -3.11 -7.91
C LEU A 99 -17.45 -3.44 -9.27
N ASP A 100 -18.10 -2.99 -10.34
CA ASP A 100 -17.49 -2.89 -11.67
C ASP A 100 -16.71 -1.57 -11.81
N VAL A 101 -16.09 -1.35 -12.97
CA VAL A 101 -15.35 -0.11 -13.28
C VAL A 101 -16.24 1.14 -13.16
N ALA A 102 -17.52 1.06 -13.54
CA ALA A 102 -18.46 2.18 -13.46
C ALA A 102 -18.89 2.49 -12.03
N ALA A 103 -18.92 1.51 -11.14
CA ALA A 103 -19.15 1.67 -9.71
C ALA A 103 -17.91 2.21 -8.99
N LEU A 104 -16.71 1.74 -9.35
CA LEU A 104 -15.44 2.28 -8.85
C LEU A 104 -15.28 3.77 -9.20
N GLY A 105 -15.59 4.16 -10.43
CA GLY A 105 -15.56 5.57 -10.87
C GLY A 105 -16.52 6.53 -10.16
N LYS A 106 -17.39 6.05 -9.24
CA LYS A 106 -18.27 6.88 -8.40
C LYS A 106 -17.67 7.23 -7.03
N PHE A 107 -16.53 6.64 -6.67
CA PHE A 107 -15.76 7.00 -5.49
C PHE A 107 -14.81 8.18 -5.78
N PRO A 108 -14.15 8.78 -4.76
CA PRO A 108 -13.13 9.80 -4.97
C PRO A 108 -11.99 9.32 -5.88
N VAL A 109 -12.01 9.77 -7.14
CA VAL A 109 -11.05 9.37 -8.16
C VAL A 109 -9.64 9.86 -7.80
N GLN A 110 -8.70 8.91 -7.75
CA GLN A 110 -7.27 9.16 -7.62
C GLN A 110 -6.64 9.18 -9.01
N GLN A 111 -5.80 10.19 -9.24
CA GLN A 111 -4.88 10.26 -10.37
C GLN A 111 -3.47 10.24 -9.78
N ILE A 112 -2.73 9.16 -10.01
CA ILE A 112 -1.34 9.01 -9.55
C ILE A 112 -0.45 9.01 -10.79
N GLY A 113 0.72 9.65 -10.70
CA GLY A 113 1.74 9.61 -11.74
C GLY A 113 2.37 8.22 -11.89
N ASP A 114 3.52 8.17 -12.54
CA ASP A 114 4.20 6.91 -12.80
C ASP A 114 4.61 6.19 -11.51
N VAL A 115 4.33 4.88 -11.43
CA VAL A 115 4.68 4.03 -10.29
C VAL A 115 5.70 2.99 -10.73
N GLN A 116 6.93 3.07 -10.23
CA GLN A 116 7.95 2.04 -10.51
C GLN A 116 7.51 0.69 -9.92
N LEU A 117 7.69 -0.41 -10.66
CA LEU A 117 7.41 -1.77 -10.22
C LEU A 117 8.71 -2.46 -9.78
N ILE A 118 9.04 -2.32 -8.50
CA ILE A 118 10.22 -2.94 -7.89
C ILE A 118 9.80 -4.29 -7.31
N CYS A 119 10.41 -5.39 -7.75
CA CYS A 119 10.07 -6.73 -7.26
C CYS A 119 10.69 -7.02 -5.87
N GLN A 120 10.37 -8.18 -5.30
CA GLN A 120 10.88 -8.59 -3.98
C GLN A 120 12.42 -8.58 -3.90
N SER A 121 13.12 -8.99 -4.97
CA SER A 121 14.60 -8.97 -4.99
C SER A 121 15.21 -7.57 -5.14
N GLY A 122 14.38 -6.52 -5.29
CA GLY A 122 14.83 -5.16 -5.57
C GLY A 122 15.11 -4.86 -7.04
N ALA A 123 14.96 -5.85 -7.94
CA ALA A 123 15.10 -5.61 -9.37
C ALA A 123 13.91 -4.79 -9.93
N ASP A 124 14.23 -3.82 -10.77
CA ASP A 124 13.26 -3.06 -11.55
C ASP A 124 12.58 -3.95 -12.58
N ARG A 125 11.24 -3.84 -12.70
CA ARG A 125 10.40 -4.60 -13.64
C ARG A 125 9.63 -3.68 -14.59
N GLY A 126 10.05 -2.42 -14.72
CA GLY A 126 9.33 -1.37 -15.45
C GLY A 126 8.39 -0.59 -14.53
N LYS A 127 7.44 0.13 -15.11
CA LYS A 127 6.52 1.02 -14.39
C LYS A 127 5.07 0.84 -14.81
N LEU A 128 4.15 1.33 -13.98
CA LEU A 128 2.80 1.67 -14.37
C LEU A 128 2.79 3.14 -14.80
N ASP A 129 2.51 3.42 -16.07
CA ASP A 129 2.34 4.79 -16.57
C ASP A 129 1.02 5.38 -16.06
N GLY A 130 1.09 6.53 -15.38
CA GLY A 130 -0.03 7.30 -14.81
C GLY A 130 -1.37 6.56 -14.58
N ILE A 131 -1.63 6.10 -13.34
CA ILE A 131 -2.82 5.28 -13.02
C ILE A 131 -4.02 6.10 -12.53
N THR A 132 -5.21 5.68 -12.97
CA THR A 132 -6.51 6.19 -12.49
C THR A 132 -7.25 5.11 -11.69
N GLY A 133 -7.73 5.46 -10.49
CA GLY A 133 -8.41 4.51 -9.62
C GLY A 133 -9.11 5.12 -8.41
N THR A 134 -9.30 4.30 -7.40
CA THR A 134 -9.95 4.62 -6.11
C THR A 134 -9.10 4.09 -4.97
N ARG A 135 -9.04 4.78 -3.82
CA ARG A 135 -8.32 4.23 -2.65
C ARG A 135 -9.04 3.01 -2.10
N LEU A 136 -8.28 2.00 -1.70
CA LEU A 136 -8.81 0.83 -1.00
C LEU A 136 -9.51 1.24 0.31
N ARG A 137 -9.02 2.28 0.99
CA ARG A 137 -9.65 2.84 2.20
C ARG A 137 -11.09 3.27 1.95
N ASP A 138 -11.33 4.11 0.94
CA ASP A 138 -12.66 4.66 0.61
C ASP A 138 -13.68 3.54 0.32
N ILE A 139 -13.24 2.48 -0.36
CA ILE A 139 -14.04 1.28 -0.64
C ILE A 139 -14.41 0.55 0.67
N LEU A 140 -13.45 0.37 1.58
CA LEU A 140 -13.66 -0.28 2.87
C LEU A 140 -14.51 0.55 3.84
N GLU A 141 -14.39 1.88 3.80
CA GLU A 141 -15.26 2.81 4.55
C GLU A 141 -16.70 2.71 4.07
N LYS A 142 -16.91 2.61 2.74
CA LYS A 142 -18.25 2.39 2.16
C LYS A 142 -18.84 1.03 2.54
N ALA A 143 -18.02 -0.02 2.58
CA ALA A 143 -18.44 -1.36 3.02
C ALA A 143 -18.70 -1.44 4.54
N LYS A 144 -18.04 -0.55 5.31
CA LYS A 144 -17.98 -0.46 6.78
C LYS A 144 -17.48 -1.73 7.45
N ILE A 145 -16.27 -1.69 7.98
CA ILE A 145 -15.65 -2.83 8.67
C ILE A 145 -16.32 -3.11 10.02
N LYS A 146 -16.71 -4.36 10.27
CA LYS A 146 -17.34 -4.84 11.51
C LYS A 146 -16.30 -5.11 12.61
N ALA A 147 -15.99 -4.10 13.43
CA ALA A 147 -15.06 -4.19 14.55
C ALA A 147 -15.76 -3.95 15.92
N PRO A 148 -16.57 -4.91 16.43
CA PRO A 148 -17.39 -4.69 17.62
C PRO A 148 -16.59 -4.56 18.92
N ALA A 149 -15.43 -5.21 19.06
CA ALA A 149 -14.58 -5.07 20.25
C ALA A 149 -13.44 -4.07 20.02
N HIS A 150 -13.08 -3.33 21.09
CA HIS A 150 -12.08 -2.25 21.06
C HIS A 150 -10.72 -2.61 20.43
N ASN A 151 -10.32 -3.88 20.47
CA ASN A 151 -9.04 -4.37 19.95
C ASN A 151 -9.15 -5.10 18.60
N ASP A 152 -10.33 -5.18 17.98
CA ASP A 152 -10.53 -5.98 16.76
C ASP A 152 -9.75 -5.45 15.57
N VAL A 153 -9.75 -4.13 15.35
CA VAL A 153 -8.99 -3.48 14.26
C VAL A 153 -7.49 -3.82 14.29
N LYS A 154 -6.92 -4.07 15.48
CA LYS A 154 -5.51 -4.43 15.66
C LYS A 154 -5.19 -5.86 15.17
N LYS A 155 -6.22 -6.66 14.89
CA LYS A 155 -6.15 -8.07 14.45
C LYS A 155 -6.77 -8.28 13.06
N MET A 156 -7.18 -7.20 12.39
CA MET A 156 -7.83 -7.25 11.09
C MET A 156 -6.83 -7.22 9.95
N VAL A 157 -7.04 -8.14 9.01
CA VAL A 157 -6.26 -8.27 7.77
C VAL A 157 -7.23 -8.11 6.60
N ILE A 158 -6.82 -7.31 5.63
CA ILE A 158 -7.48 -7.11 4.36
C ILE A 158 -6.71 -7.94 3.33
N VAL A 159 -7.39 -8.92 2.73
CA VAL A 159 -6.81 -9.86 1.77
C VAL A 159 -7.32 -9.52 0.38
N ALA A 160 -6.46 -8.93 -0.45
CA ALA A 160 -6.70 -8.75 -1.87
C ALA A 160 -6.35 -10.05 -2.61
N THR A 161 -7.32 -10.63 -3.32
CA THR A 161 -7.19 -11.88 -4.07
C THR A 161 -7.46 -11.65 -5.55
N ALA A 162 -6.54 -12.09 -6.39
CA ALA A 162 -6.68 -12.18 -7.84
C ALA A 162 -7.34 -13.49 -8.27
N SER A 163 -7.94 -13.50 -9.45
CA SER A 163 -8.59 -14.68 -10.04
C SER A 163 -7.63 -15.83 -10.39
N ASP A 164 -6.33 -15.55 -10.48
CA ASP A 164 -5.26 -16.54 -10.65
C ASP A 164 -4.83 -17.21 -9.31
N GLY A 165 -5.42 -16.76 -8.19
CA GLY A 165 -5.10 -17.22 -6.83
C GLY A 165 -4.02 -16.41 -6.11
N TYR A 166 -3.38 -15.43 -6.76
CA TYR A 166 -2.42 -14.53 -6.12
C TYR A 166 -3.08 -13.70 -5.01
N LYS A 167 -2.34 -13.48 -3.91
CA LYS A 167 -2.82 -12.75 -2.74
C LYS A 167 -1.80 -11.73 -2.27
N ALA A 168 -2.28 -10.52 -2.00
CA ALA A 168 -1.57 -9.51 -1.23
C ALA A 168 -2.38 -9.18 0.03
N VAL A 169 -1.69 -8.82 1.12
CA VAL A 169 -2.31 -8.54 2.41
C VAL A 169 -1.90 -7.16 2.94
N PHE A 170 -2.82 -6.56 3.67
CA PHE A 170 -2.61 -5.35 4.46
C PHE A 170 -3.22 -5.55 5.84
N SER A 171 -2.57 -5.04 6.88
CA SER A 171 -3.23 -4.83 8.17
C SER A 171 -4.18 -3.63 8.08
N TRP A 172 -5.21 -3.61 8.93
CA TRP A 172 -6.06 -2.42 9.09
C TRP A 172 -5.24 -1.18 9.46
N ASN A 173 -4.20 -1.32 10.29
CA ASN A 173 -3.34 -0.20 10.68
C ASN A 173 -2.54 0.40 9.51
N GLU A 174 -2.08 -0.41 8.54
CA GLU A 174 -1.45 0.15 7.33
C GLU A 174 -2.44 0.96 6.49
N LEU A 175 -3.69 0.48 6.36
CA LEU A 175 -4.69 1.17 5.55
C LEU A 175 -5.26 2.42 6.23
N PHE A 176 -5.42 2.44 7.54
CA PHE A 176 -6.14 3.51 8.26
C PHE A 176 -5.26 4.40 9.15
N ASN A 177 -4.07 3.93 9.55
CA ASN A 177 -3.18 4.63 10.51
C ASN A 177 -1.74 4.84 9.98
N SER A 178 -1.48 4.62 8.69
CA SER A 178 -0.17 4.89 8.09
C SER A 178 -0.29 5.51 6.69
N PRO A 179 0.78 6.16 6.18
CA PRO A 179 0.81 6.74 4.84
C PRO A 179 0.49 5.71 3.73
N ILE A 180 0.81 4.43 3.94
CA ILE A 180 0.57 3.34 2.96
C ILE A 180 -0.88 3.36 2.48
N GLY A 181 -1.85 3.54 3.38
CA GLY A 181 -3.27 3.58 3.04
C GLY A 181 -3.70 4.70 2.09
N ASP A 182 -2.94 5.78 1.96
CA ASP A 182 -3.16 6.82 0.95
C ASP A 182 -2.63 6.40 -0.44
N GLY A 183 -1.72 5.43 -0.47
CA GLY A 183 -1.11 4.85 -1.67
C GLY A 183 -1.67 3.49 -2.13
N VAL A 184 -2.57 2.85 -1.37
CA VAL A 184 -3.22 1.61 -1.84
C VAL A 184 -4.41 1.94 -2.72
N VAL A 185 -4.25 1.76 -4.03
CA VAL A 185 -5.25 2.14 -5.04
C VAL A 185 -5.70 0.91 -5.83
N VAL A 186 -7.03 0.75 -5.92
CA VAL A 186 -7.70 -0.13 -6.88
C VAL A 186 -7.89 0.68 -8.16
N PHE A 187 -7.20 0.31 -9.24
CA PHE A 187 -7.13 1.07 -10.48
C PHE A 187 -7.72 0.31 -11.67
N TYR A 188 -8.22 1.07 -12.64
CA TYR A 188 -8.97 0.56 -13.80
C TYR A 188 -8.57 1.26 -15.12
N ALA A 189 -7.64 2.21 -15.07
CA ALA A 189 -6.96 2.76 -16.24
C ALA A 189 -5.48 3.08 -15.94
N LYS A 190 -4.64 3.06 -16.98
CA LYS A 190 -3.23 3.47 -16.98
C LYS A 190 -2.94 4.28 -18.25
N GLY A 191 -2.14 5.35 -18.16
CA GLY A 191 -1.88 6.25 -19.29
C GLY A 191 -3.13 6.88 -19.89
N GLY A 192 -4.21 7.03 -19.11
CA GLY A 192 -5.52 7.50 -19.58
C GLY A 192 -6.36 6.47 -20.35
N LEU A 193 -5.86 5.23 -20.55
CA LEU A 193 -6.56 4.16 -21.26
C LEU A 193 -7.06 3.07 -20.29
N PRO A 194 -8.21 2.42 -20.57
CA PRO A 194 -8.67 1.27 -19.79
C PRO A 194 -7.62 0.16 -19.74
N LEU A 195 -7.56 -0.58 -18.62
CA LEU A 195 -6.62 -1.68 -18.48
C LEU A 195 -6.86 -2.80 -19.51
N GLU A 196 -5.75 -3.34 -20.01
CA GLU A 196 -5.71 -4.51 -20.89
C GLU A 196 -6.04 -5.80 -20.14
N GLU A 197 -6.41 -6.86 -20.87
CA GLU A 197 -6.64 -8.19 -20.29
C GLU A 197 -5.41 -8.76 -19.58
N SER A 198 -4.21 -8.36 -20.02
CA SER A 198 -2.94 -8.71 -19.36
C SER A 198 -2.96 -8.31 -17.88
N GLU A 199 -3.57 -7.17 -17.54
CA GLU A 199 -3.69 -6.61 -16.18
C GLU A 199 -5.02 -6.99 -15.50
N GLY A 200 -6.02 -7.38 -16.28
CA GLY A 200 -7.44 -7.38 -15.88
C GLY A 200 -8.05 -5.99 -16.01
N ARG A 201 -9.39 -5.89 -16.09
CA ARG A 201 -10.04 -4.56 -16.17
C ARG A 201 -9.98 -3.81 -14.84
N ILE A 202 -9.64 -4.50 -13.75
CA ILE A 202 -9.42 -3.95 -12.41
C ILE A 202 -8.16 -4.61 -11.82
N ALA A 203 -7.25 -3.80 -11.30
CA ALA A 203 -6.04 -4.21 -10.59
C ALA A 203 -5.86 -3.35 -9.32
N MET A 204 -4.85 -3.66 -8.50
CA MET A 204 -4.53 -2.87 -7.30
C MET A 204 -3.03 -2.80 -7.06
N VAL A 205 -2.53 -1.66 -6.60
CA VAL A 205 -1.12 -1.47 -6.23
C VAL A 205 -1.01 -0.70 -4.91
N SER A 206 0.04 -0.98 -4.13
CA SER A 206 0.50 -0.13 -3.03
C SER A 206 1.64 0.75 -3.52
N THR A 207 1.39 2.03 -3.76
CA THR A 207 2.36 2.96 -4.38
C THR A 207 3.42 3.49 -3.42
N GLN A 208 3.22 3.34 -2.10
CA GLN A 208 4.14 3.80 -1.06
C GLN A 208 4.99 2.66 -0.46
N ASP A 209 4.94 1.47 -1.05
CA ASP A 209 5.86 0.39 -0.69
C ASP A 209 7.26 0.65 -1.27
N THR A 210 8.31 0.35 -0.51
CA THR A 210 9.70 0.35 -1.02
C THR A 210 9.93 -0.71 -2.10
N ARG A 211 9.10 -1.76 -2.11
CA ARG A 211 8.99 -2.77 -3.15
C ARG A 211 7.51 -2.92 -3.50
N THR A 212 7.09 -2.20 -4.54
CA THR A 212 5.70 -2.10 -5.00
C THR A 212 5.17 -3.38 -5.66
N GLY A 213 6.03 -4.14 -6.34
CA GLY A 213 5.67 -5.35 -7.08
C GLY A 213 4.98 -6.44 -6.24
N PRO A 214 5.47 -6.78 -5.03
CA PRO A 214 4.82 -7.73 -4.12
C PRO A 214 3.41 -7.37 -3.62
N ARG A 215 2.94 -6.12 -3.83
CA ARG A 215 1.53 -5.74 -3.57
C ARG A 215 0.86 -5.14 -4.81
N HIS A 216 1.36 -5.51 -5.98
CA HIS A 216 0.72 -5.27 -7.27
C HIS A 216 -0.11 -6.49 -7.67
N VAL A 217 -1.43 -6.39 -7.47
CA VAL A 217 -2.43 -7.46 -7.71
C VAL A 217 -3.14 -7.19 -9.03
N ARG A 218 -2.71 -7.91 -10.06
CA ARG A 218 -3.36 -7.98 -11.38
C ARG A 218 -4.62 -8.84 -11.27
N TRP A 219 -5.58 -8.70 -12.18
CA TRP A 219 -6.82 -9.49 -12.20
C TRP A 219 -7.54 -9.53 -10.85
N LEU A 220 -7.61 -8.37 -10.17
CA LEU A 220 -8.20 -8.31 -8.84
C LEU A 220 -9.66 -8.78 -8.93
N GLN A 221 -10.02 -9.73 -8.07
CA GLN A 221 -11.34 -10.35 -8.04
C GLN A 221 -12.06 -10.09 -6.71
N ARG A 222 -11.32 -10.05 -5.61
CA ARG A 222 -11.91 -10.06 -4.27
C ARG A 222 -11.06 -9.35 -3.22
N ILE A 223 -11.73 -8.67 -2.30
CA ILE A 223 -11.17 -8.07 -1.09
C ILE A 223 -11.97 -8.63 0.09
N ASP A 224 -11.33 -9.45 0.92
CA ASP A 224 -11.94 -9.94 2.17
C ASP A 224 -11.33 -9.22 3.37
N VAL A 225 -12.19 -8.81 4.31
CA VAL A 225 -11.76 -8.38 5.64
C VAL A 225 -11.89 -9.59 6.59
N ILE A 226 -10.77 -10.06 7.13
CA ILE A 226 -10.72 -11.19 8.06
C ILE A 226 -10.07 -10.78 9.39
N LYS A 227 -10.18 -11.64 10.40
CA LYS A 227 -9.60 -11.42 11.72
C LYS A 227 -8.71 -12.60 12.12
N VAL A 228 -7.46 -12.29 12.44
CA VAL A 228 -6.45 -13.28 12.80
C VAL A 228 -6.87 -13.99 14.09
N GLY A 229 -6.83 -15.34 14.05
CA GLY A 229 -7.23 -16.21 15.17
C GLY A 229 -8.70 -16.64 15.16
N GLU A 230 -9.55 -16.04 14.32
CA GLU A 230 -10.98 -16.43 14.19
C GLU A 230 -11.31 -17.04 12.81
N THR A 231 -10.40 -16.93 11.84
CA THR A 231 -10.56 -17.47 10.47
C THR A 231 -9.44 -18.47 10.17
N LYS A 232 -9.79 -19.68 9.68
CA LYS A 232 -8.81 -20.56 9.01
C LYS A 232 -8.54 -19.99 7.62
N ILE A 233 -7.27 -19.73 7.32
CA ILE A 233 -6.78 -19.19 6.04
C ILE A 233 -6.32 -20.36 5.17
#